data_AF-E3MJ23-F1
#
_entry.id   AF-E3MJ23-F1
#
_cell.length_a   1.000
_cell.length_b   1.000
_cell.length_c   1.000
_cell.angle_alpha   90.00
_cell.angle_beta   90.00
_cell.angle_gamma   90.00
#
_symmetry.space_group_name_H-M   'P 1'
#
loop_
_entity.id
_entity.type
_entity.pdbx_description
1 polymer ?
#
loop_
_entity_poly.entity_id
_entity_poly.type
_entity_poly.pdbx_seq_one_letter_code
_entity_poly.pdbx_strand_id
1 'polypeptide(L)'
;MPFVCEVPMTVADPTCSHNYNGYCYTGSTEMHLATINTTYDRAQSICQSKNSDLVSIHSKQELDFIRAIYRNSGIQQIFVGAQAFLPDTFDWSDGSNWDFDYTDPLATSKGNCLVMDLSDRPNNGMWSQTDCQNVNFFLCKRKIGDATVATTVATTEAVNPKFKRASRAAIRNEFLDFSNCNSTLVLAPGTITSFGYPNTKPPITTCTWNIGTLGPYRVGVYFTDFSVYNAVYVYDEYGNIISSVTGNIRPYQVLGTSNVVTITHDSRFDAAYNYNGFSATILPY
;
A
#
# COMPACT_ATOMS: atom_id res chain seq x y z
N MET A 1 -35.39 -2.23 0.79
CA MET A 1 -34.26 -1.47 1.39
C MET A 1 -33.14 -2.47 1.63
N PRO A 2 -31.94 -2.25 1.09
CA PRO A 2 -30.78 -3.03 1.52
C PRO A 2 -30.46 -2.68 2.98
N PHE A 3 -30.10 -3.69 3.77
CA PHE A 3 -29.65 -3.56 5.15
C PHE A 3 -28.31 -4.27 5.30
N VAL A 4 -27.48 -3.80 6.22
CA VAL A 4 -26.19 -4.41 6.56
C VAL A 4 -26.31 -4.93 7.99
N CYS A 5 -25.98 -6.20 8.19
CA CYS A 5 -25.88 -6.80 9.52
C CYS A 5 -24.42 -6.79 9.94
N GLU A 6 -24.13 -6.27 11.13
CA GLU A 6 -22.82 -6.34 11.73
C GLU A 6 -22.88 -7.25 12.95
N VAL A 7 -21.91 -8.15 13.07
CA VAL A 7 -21.71 -8.93 14.30
C VAL A 7 -21.01 -8.00 15.29
N PRO A 8 -21.49 -7.86 16.55
CA PRO A 8 -20.87 -6.96 17.51
C PRO A 8 -19.39 -7.32 17.68
N MET A 9 -18.54 -6.29 17.71
CA MET A 9 -17.11 -6.47 17.97
C MET A 9 -16.92 -7.27 19.26
N THR A 10 -16.11 -8.32 19.18
CA THR A 10 -15.88 -9.24 20.31
C THR A 10 -15.18 -8.57 21.47
N VAL A 11 -14.46 -7.46 21.23
CA VAL A 11 -13.76 -6.64 22.22
C VAL A 11 -13.86 -5.17 21.80
N ALA A 12 -14.48 -4.34 22.64
CA ALA A 12 -14.60 -2.89 22.43
C ALA A 12 -14.40 -2.15 23.76
N ASP A 13 -13.81 -0.95 23.69
CA ASP A 13 -13.69 -0.03 24.82
C ASP A 13 -14.88 0.93 24.78
N PRO A 14 -15.77 0.91 25.79
CA PRO A 14 -16.94 1.78 25.83
C PRO A 14 -16.60 3.27 25.88
N THR A 15 -15.37 3.61 26.30
CA THR A 15 -14.89 4.99 26.40
C THR A 15 -14.22 5.49 25.13
N CYS A 16 -14.00 4.59 24.16
CA CYS A 16 -13.41 4.93 22.88
C CYS A 16 -14.48 5.20 21.82
N SER A 17 -14.40 6.35 21.15
CA SER A 17 -15.33 6.69 20.06
C SER A 17 -15.11 5.81 18.82
N HIS A 18 -13.84 5.45 18.54
CA HIS A 18 -13.44 4.76 17.32
C HIS A 18 -12.85 3.40 17.65
N ASN A 19 -13.72 2.40 17.75
CA ASN A 19 -13.32 1.00 17.96
C ASN A 19 -13.26 0.27 16.62
N TYR A 20 -12.17 -0.45 16.37
CA TYR A 20 -12.06 -1.34 15.22
C TYR A 20 -11.11 -2.49 15.53
N ASN A 21 -11.57 -3.72 15.28
CA ASN A 21 -10.78 -4.95 15.40
C ASN A 21 -10.00 -5.12 16.73
N GLY A 22 -10.59 -4.73 17.87
CA GLY A 22 -9.94 -4.81 19.18
C GLY A 22 -8.93 -3.69 19.46
N TYR A 23 -8.92 -2.63 18.65
CA TYR A 23 -8.13 -1.43 18.86
C TYR A 23 -9.02 -0.19 19.03
N CYS A 24 -8.54 0.75 19.81
CA CYS A 24 -9.08 2.08 19.98
C CYS A 24 -8.21 3.08 19.21
N TYR A 25 -8.85 3.90 18.38
CA TYR A 25 -8.20 4.93 17.59
C TYR A 25 -8.58 6.30 18.17
N THR A 26 -7.63 7.22 18.23
CA THR A 26 -7.89 8.57 18.75
C THR A 26 -7.16 9.58 17.90
N GLY A 27 -7.91 10.45 17.23
CA GLY A 27 -7.35 11.54 16.44
C GLY A 27 -6.83 12.66 17.35
N SER A 28 -5.77 13.36 16.92
CA SER A 28 -5.18 14.44 17.72
C SER A 28 -6.15 15.57 18.08
N THR A 29 -7.18 15.79 17.27
CA THR A 29 -8.27 16.76 17.51
C THR A 29 -9.17 16.38 18.68
N GLU A 30 -9.24 15.10 19.04
CA GLU A 30 -10.10 14.57 20.10
C GLU A 30 -9.37 14.49 21.45
N MET A 31 -8.06 14.74 21.47
CA MET A 31 -7.21 14.52 22.65
C MET A 31 -7.17 15.69 23.66
N HIS A 32 -7.94 16.76 23.42
CA HIS A 32 -7.96 17.98 24.25
C HIS A 32 -6.56 18.54 24.54
N LEU A 33 -5.70 18.60 23.50
CA LEU A 33 -4.32 19.09 23.61
C LEU A 33 -4.24 20.60 23.32
N ALA A 34 -3.24 21.27 23.89
CA ALA A 34 -2.91 22.65 23.54
C ALA A 34 -2.46 22.80 22.08
N THR A 35 -1.88 21.73 21.52
CA THR A 35 -1.41 21.68 20.14
C THR A 35 -1.88 20.36 19.52
N ILE A 36 -2.75 20.45 18.52
CA ILE A 36 -3.42 19.31 17.85
C ILE A 36 -2.70 18.86 16.58
N ASN A 37 -1.67 19.59 16.16
CA ASN A 37 -0.80 19.27 15.03
C ASN A 37 0.66 19.54 15.42
N THR A 38 1.56 18.60 15.18
CA THR A 38 2.94 18.70 15.68
C THR A 38 3.89 17.90 14.81
N THR A 39 5.19 17.88 15.14
CA THR A 39 6.19 17.09 14.44
C THR A 39 6.05 15.60 14.80
N TYR A 40 6.63 14.73 13.98
CA TYR A 40 6.48 13.28 14.13
C TYR A 40 6.89 12.78 15.52
N ASP A 41 8.11 13.11 15.97
CA ASP A 41 8.64 12.65 17.27
C ASP A 41 7.77 13.12 18.44
N ARG A 42 7.19 14.32 18.32
CA ARG A 42 6.30 14.85 19.35
C ARG A 42 4.93 14.17 19.31
N ALA A 43 4.40 13.89 18.12
CA ALA A 43 3.15 13.15 17.95
C ALA A 43 3.28 11.73 18.54
N GLN A 44 4.38 11.05 18.22
CA GLN A 44 4.74 9.75 18.78
C GLN A 44 4.80 9.78 20.32
N SER A 45 5.50 10.76 20.89
CA SER A 45 5.59 10.92 22.34
C SER A 45 4.22 11.14 22.99
N ILE A 46 3.31 11.86 22.32
CA ILE A 46 1.95 12.11 22.81
C ILE A 46 1.14 10.81 22.82
N CYS A 47 1.20 10.00 21.74
CA CYS A 47 0.54 8.70 21.72
C CYS A 47 1.07 7.79 22.83
N GLN A 48 2.39 7.70 22.99
CA GLN A 48 3.02 6.87 24.01
C GLN A 48 2.64 7.29 25.44
N SER A 49 2.53 8.60 25.70
CA SER A 49 2.06 9.11 26.99
C SER A 49 0.62 8.69 27.36
N LYS A 50 -0.16 8.23 26.38
CA LYS A 50 -1.53 7.74 26.55
C LYS A 50 -1.64 6.21 26.42
N ASN A 51 -0.54 5.48 26.60
CA ASN A 51 -0.46 4.02 26.43
C ASN A 51 -0.95 3.59 25.03
N SER A 52 -0.57 4.34 24.01
CA SER A 52 -0.88 4.11 22.60
C SER A 52 0.37 4.36 21.76
N ASP A 53 0.32 4.06 20.48
CA ASP A 53 1.39 4.41 19.54
C ASP A 53 0.78 5.16 18.35
N LEU A 54 1.61 5.76 17.47
CA LEU A 54 1.09 6.23 16.20
C LEU A 54 0.53 5.06 15.39
N VAL A 55 -0.50 5.33 14.59
CA VAL A 55 -1.28 4.27 13.94
C VAL A 55 -0.43 3.41 12.99
N SER A 56 -0.42 2.10 13.22
CA SER A 56 -0.05 1.06 12.26
C SER A 56 -1.28 0.59 11.48
N ILE A 57 -1.12 0.21 10.22
CA ILE A 57 -2.24 -0.17 9.33
C ILE A 57 -1.90 -1.47 8.61
N HIS A 58 -2.75 -2.48 8.78
CA HIS A 58 -2.48 -3.86 8.33
C HIS A 58 -3.49 -4.40 7.31
N SER A 59 -4.44 -3.57 6.88
CA SER A 59 -5.44 -3.99 5.89
C SER A 59 -6.13 -2.82 5.21
N LYS A 60 -6.70 -3.08 4.02
CA LYS A 60 -7.53 -2.11 3.32
C LYS A 60 -8.79 -1.74 4.11
N GLN A 61 -9.37 -2.68 4.86
CA GLN A 61 -10.54 -2.42 5.71
C GLN A 61 -10.21 -1.49 6.88
N GLU A 62 -9.06 -1.67 7.53
CA GLU A 62 -8.58 -0.76 8.58
C GLU A 62 -8.34 0.64 8.02
N LEU A 63 -7.74 0.72 6.84
CA LEU A 63 -7.52 1.99 6.14
C LEU A 63 -8.83 2.70 5.82
N ASP A 64 -9.84 1.99 5.32
CA ASP A 64 -11.16 2.57 5.03
C ASP A 64 -11.88 3.03 6.30
N PHE A 65 -11.71 2.30 7.41
CA PHE A 65 -12.19 2.72 8.73
C PHE A 65 -11.53 4.04 9.15
N ILE A 66 -10.20 4.17 9.02
CA ILE A 66 -9.49 5.42 9.32
C ILE A 66 -10.00 6.57 8.45
N ARG A 67 -10.19 6.35 7.14
CA ARG A 67 -10.77 7.36 6.24
C ARG A 67 -12.16 7.80 6.68
N ALA A 68 -12.97 6.89 7.21
CA ALA A 68 -14.30 7.20 7.72
C ALA A 68 -14.26 8.11 8.96
N ILE A 69 -13.27 7.96 9.84
CA ILE A 69 -13.07 8.85 11.01
C ILE A 69 -12.91 10.31 10.57
N TYR A 70 -12.15 10.54 9.50
CA TYR A 70 -11.82 11.88 9.02
C TYR A 70 -12.79 12.44 7.98
N ARG A 71 -13.85 11.71 7.64
CA ARG A 71 -14.84 12.15 6.65
C ARG A 71 -15.47 13.48 7.07
N ASN A 72 -15.39 14.48 6.19
CA ASN A 72 -15.87 15.85 6.44
C ASN A 72 -15.17 16.59 7.60
N SER A 73 -14.00 16.12 8.05
CA SER A 73 -13.25 16.81 9.12
C SER A 73 -12.50 18.06 8.63
N GLY A 74 -12.29 18.20 7.32
CA GLY A 74 -11.43 19.23 6.73
C GLY A 74 -9.92 18.94 6.87
N ILE A 75 -9.54 17.84 7.53
CA ILE A 75 -8.15 17.40 7.67
C ILE A 75 -7.73 16.70 6.38
N GLN A 76 -6.64 17.17 5.77
CA GLN A 76 -6.16 16.66 4.49
C GLN A 76 -5.06 15.61 4.61
N GLN A 77 -4.38 15.54 5.75
CA GLN A 77 -3.35 14.54 5.99
C GLN A 77 -3.09 14.35 7.48
N ILE A 78 -2.63 13.15 7.84
CA ILE A 78 -2.21 12.78 9.19
C ILE A 78 -0.89 12.03 9.14
N PHE A 79 -0.08 12.13 10.19
CA PHE A 79 0.99 11.17 10.44
C PHE A 79 0.40 9.79 10.72
N VAL A 80 1.00 8.79 10.09
CA VAL A 80 0.90 7.38 10.46
C VAL A 80 2.19 6.96 11.15
N GLY A 81 2.19 5.85 11.90
CA GLY A 81 3.33 5.43 12.71
C GLY A 81 4.49 4.83 11.94
N ALA A 82 4.70 5.21 10.68
CA ALA A 82 5.77 4.66 9.86
C ALA A 82 6.96 5.63 9.79
N GLN A 83 8.14 5.12 10.13
CA GLN A 83 9.40 5.84 10.06
C GLN A 83 10.46 5.01 9.35
N ALA A 84 11.31 5.68 8.57
CA ALA A 84 12.41 5.06 7.88
C ALA A 84 13.68 5.09 8.73
N PHE A 85 14.24 3.91 9.00
CA PHE A 85 15.57 3.75 9.61
C PHE A 85 16.67 3.55 8.57
N LEU A 86 16.30 3.05 7.39
CA LEU A 86 17.15 2.93 6.21
C LEU A 86 16.50 3.70 5.05
N PRO A 87 17.27 4.18 4.06
CA PRO A 87 16.71 4.89 2.91
C PRO A 87 15.59 4.09 2.24
N ASP A 88 14.44 4.74 2.03
CA ASP A 88 13.25 4.17 1.37
C ASP A 88 12.73 2.84 1.99
N THR A 89 13.07 2.55 3.25
CA THR A 89 12.60 1.36 3.98
C THR A 89 11.92 1.80 5.28
N PHE A 90 10.63 1.53 5.40
CA PHE A 90 9.79 1.96 6.51
C PHE A 90 9.39 0.81 7.41
N ASP A 91 9.35 1.08 8.72
CA ASP A 91 8.83 0.16 9.74
C ASP A 91 7.81 0.89 10.61
N TRP A 92 6.87 0.14 11.18
CA TRP A 92 5.92 0.69 12.15
C TRP A 92 6.59 0.95 13.50
N SER A 93 6.32 2.11 14.10
CA SER A 93 6.87 2.56 15.39
C SER A 93 6.39 1.72 16.58
N ASP A 94 5.23 1.06 16.44
CA ASP A 94 4.68 0.15 17.43
C ASP A 94 5.32 -1.26 17.40
N GLY A 95 6.23 -1.50 16.44
CA GLY A 95 6.93 -2.78 16.26
C GLY A 95 6.11 -3.87 15.57
N SER A 96 4.93 -3.54 15.05
CA SER A 96 4.13 -4.47 14.24
C SER A 96 4.76 -4.73 12.86
N ASN A 97 4.38 -5.83 12.22
CA ASN A 97 4.95 -6.22 10.93
C ASN A 97 4.49 -5.27 9.81
N TRP A 98 5.39 -4.99 8.85
CA TRP A 98 5.06 -4.34 7.59
C TRP A 98 4.40 -5.34 6.61
N ASP A 99 3.13 -5.65 6.84
CA ASP A 99 2.36 -6.66 6.10
C ASP A 99 1.33 -6.09 5.12
N PHE A 100 1.14 -4.77 5.12
CA PHE A 100 0.28 -4.05 4.21
C PHE A 100 0.95 -2.74 3.79
N ASP A 101 1.09 -2.55 2.48
CA ASP A 101 1.68 -1.34 1.90
C ASP A 101 0.65 -0.64 1.01
N TYR A 102 0.34 0.61 1.36
CA TYR A 102 -0.55 1.49 0.60
C TYR A 102 0.11 2.83 0.30
N THR A 103 1.45 2.82 0.18
CA THR A 103 2.23 3.97 -0.27
C THR A 103 1.85 4.34 -1.69
N ASP A 104 1.62 5.64 -1.92
CA ASP A 104 1.30 6.21 -3.23
C ASP A 104 2.48 5.97 -4.19
N PRO A 105 2.31 5.10 -5.21
CA PRO A 105 3.40 4.77 -6.13
C PRO A 105 3.83 5.95 -7.00
N LEU A 106 3.00 7.00 -7.08
CA LEU A 106 3.22 8.20 -7.89
C LEU A 106 3.69 9.39 -7.04
N ALA A 107 3.80 9.23 -5.72
CA ALA A 107 4.30 10.29 -4.85
C ALA A 107 5.77 10.60 -5.15
N THR A 108 6.08 11.88 -5.30
CA THR A 108 7.44 12.38 -5.53
C THR A 108 8.08 12.95 -4.27
N SER A 109 7.32 13.06 -3.17
CA SER A 109 7.83 13.56 -1.91
C SER A 109 8.83 12.57 -1.31
N LYS A 110 9.83 13.12 -0.61
CA LYS A 110 10.86 12.35 0.07
C LYS A 110 10.96 12.76 1.52
N GLY A 111 11.25 11.80 2.38
CA GLY A 111 11.41 12.02 3.80
C GLY A 111 11.37 10.70 4.57
N ASN A 112 11.66 10.79 5.86
CA ASN A 112 11.82 9.60 6.70
C ASN A 112 10.56 9.27 7.50
N CYS A 113 9.45 9.97 7.30
CA CYS A 113 8.18 9.72 7.96
C CYS A 113 7.06 9.61 6.91
N LEU A 114 5.99 8.88 7.21
CA LEU A 114 4.84 8.79 6.31
C LEU A 114 3.63 9.60 6.82
N VAL A 115 2.92 10.19 5.87
CA VAL A 115 1.60 10.75 6.07
C VAL A 115 0.57 10.05 5.19
N MET A 116 -0.62 9.85 5.72
CA MET A 116 -1.78 9.42 4.94
C MET A 116 -2.49 10.63 4.36
N ASP A 117 -2.75 10.61 3.05
CA ASP A 117 -3.61 11.59 2.38
C ASP A 117 -5.08 11.31 2.74
N LEU A 118 -5.80 12.34 3.16
CA LEU A 118 -7.21 12.31 3.53
C LEU A 118 -8.03 13.31 2.71
N SER A 119 -7.45 13.84 1.63
CA SER A 119 -8.11 14.78 0.74
C SER A 119 -9.13 14.08 -0.16
N ASP A 120 -9.96 14.84 -0.88
CA ASP A 120 -10.93 14.27 -1.83
C ASP A 120 -10.29 13.89 -3.19
N ARG A 121 -8.96 13.78 -3.24
CA ARG A 121 -8.20 13.44 -4.45
C ARG A 121 -8.15 11.91 -4.67
N PRO A 122 -7.73 11.45 -5.86
CA PRO A 122 -7.65 10.01 -6.15
C PRO A 122 -6.71 9.20 -5.25
N ASN A 123 -5.76 9.87 -4.59
CA ASN A 123 -4.81 9.27 -3.65
C ASN A 123 -5.35 9.21 -2.20
N ASN A 124 -6.63 9.52 -1.97
CA ASN A 124 -7.23 9.45 -0.64
C ASN A 124 -7.03 8.07 0.01
N GLY A 125 -6.38 8.06 1.16
CA GLY A 125 -5.96 6.89 1.92
C GLY A 125 -4.52 6.46 1.68
N MET A 126 -3.91 6.86 0.57
CA MET A 126 -2.53 6.48 0.24
C MET A 126 -1.52 7.22 1.11
N TRP A 127 -0.36 6.59 1.30
CA TRP A 127 0.70 7.15 2.12
C TRP A 127 1.77 7.81 1.26
N SER A 128 2.34 8.91 1.74
CA SER A 128 3.44 9.58 1.05
C SER A 128 4.51 9.96 2.05
N GLN A 129 5.75 10.01 1.59
CA GLN A 129 6.87 10.39 2.44
C GLN A 129 6.81 11.88 2.76
N THR A 130 7.26 12.25 3.96
CA THR A 130 7.38 13.64 4.38
C THR A 130 8.55 13.82 5.35
N ASP A 131 9.05 15.04 5.46
CA ASP A 131 10.00 15.40 6.51
C ASP A 131 9.33 15.25 7.88
N CYS A 132 9.97 14.53 8.79
CA CYS A 132 9.49 14.31 10.16
C CYS A 132 9.34 15.61 10.96
N GLN A 133 10.02 16.69 10.54
CA GLN A 133 9.89 18.03 11.14
C GLN A 133 8.67 18.81 10.64
N ASN A 134 7.94 18.31 9.63
CA ASN A 134 6.69 18.92 9.22
C ASN A 134 5.62 18.77 10.30
N VAL A 135 4.80 19.81 10.45
CA VAL A 135 3.70 19.82 11.41
C VAL A 135 2.47 19.21 10.77
N ASN A 136 2.00 18.08 11.32
CA ASN A 136 0.78 17.41 10.86
C ASN A 136 -0.12 17.01 12.02
N PHE A 137 -1.40 16.81 11.71
CA PHE A 137 -2.29 16.04 12.58
C PHE A 137 -1.79 14.60 12.67
N PHE A 138 -2.27 13.84 13.65
CA PHE A 138 -1.83 12.46 13.85
C PHE A 138 -2.95 11.62 14.43
N LEU A 139 -2.85 10.30 14.24
CA LEU A 139 -3.78 9.32 14.75
C LEU A 139 -3.01 8.35 15.66
N CYS A 140 -3.47 8.20 16.89
CA CYS A 140 -2.95 7.17 17.79
C CYS A 140 -3.82 5.90 17.72
N LYS A 141 -3.19 4.75 17.92
CA LYS A 141 -3.81 3.42 17.99
C LYS A 141 -3.37 2.73 19.28
N ARG A 142 -4.33 2.16 20.01
CA ARG A 142 -4.12 1.40 21.25
C ARG A 142 -4.87 0.09 21.20
N LYS A 143 -4.25 -0.99 21.65
CA LYS A 143 -4.94 -2.27 21.81
C LYS A 143 -5.88 -2.25 23.03
N ILE A 144 -7.08 -2.76 22.87
CA ILE A 144 -8.10 -2.84 23.92
C ILE A 144 -7.86 -4.11 24.73
N GLY A 145 -7.70 -3.98 26.05
CA GLY A 145 -7.53 -5.12 26.97
C GLY A 145 -6.14 -5.32 27.56
N ASP A 146 -5.10 -4.65 27.06
CA ASP A 146 -3.71 -4.78 27.57
C ASP A 146 -3.31 -3.66 28.54
N ALA A 147 -4.11 -3.46 29.59
CA ALA A 147 -3.69 -2.72 30.78
C ALA A 147 -3.58 -3.68 31.97
N THR A 148 -2.74 -4.71 31.87
CA THR A 148 -2.00 -5.31 33.01
C THR A 148 -1.12 -6.48 32.54
N VAL A 149 0.17 -6.39 32.90
CA VAL A 149 1.23 -7.41 32.81
C VAL A 149 1.76 -7.71 31.40
N ALA A 150 2.89 -7.06 31.08
CA ALA A 150 3.88 -7.59 30.15
C ALA A 150 4.34 -8.98 30.65
N THR A 151 3.63 -10.03 30.21
CA THR A 151 4.11 -11.40 30.32
C THR A 151 4.89 -11.68 29.06
N THR A 152 6.21 -11.81 29.21
CA THR A 152 7.11 -12.29 28.18
C THR A 152 6.70 -13.69 27.74
N VAL A 153 5.84 -13.77 26.72
CA VAL A 153 5.64 -15.02 25.98
C VAL A 153 6.72 -15.04 24.90
N ALA A 154 7.83 -15.69 25.21
CA ALA A 154 8.80 -16.08 24.20
C ALA A 154 8.14 -17.11 23.28
N THR A 155 7.67 -16.67 22.11
CA THR A 155 7.36 -17.56 21.00
C THR A 155 8.66 -18.09 20.44
N THR A 156 9.06 -19.27 20.92
CA THR A 156 9.99 -20.11 20.17
C THR A 156 9.25 -20.63 18.95
N GLU A 157 9.39 -19.94 17.82
CA GLU A 157 8.99 -20.50 16.54
C GLU A 157 9.81 -21.77 16.30
N ALA A 158 9.12 -22.91 16.28
CA ALA A 158 9.69 -24.16 15.82
C ALA A 158 10.00 -24.01 14.32
N VAL A 159 11.25 -23.68 14.00
CA VAL A 159 11.80 -23.82 12.66
C VAL A 159 11.56 -25.27 12.25
N ASN A 160 10.68 -25.48 11.28
CA ASN A 160 10.41 -26.80 10.71
C ASN A 160 11.75 -27.41 10.25
N PRO A 161 12.23 -28.51 10.84
CA PRO A 161 13.59 -29.01 10.64
C PRO A 161 13.86 -29.58 9.24
N LYS A 162 12.92 -29.40 8.29
CA LYS A 162 13.04 -29.89 6.91
C LYS A 162 13.60 -28.87 5.91
N PHE A 163 13.75 -27.61 6.25
CA PHE A 163 14.48 -26.67 5.38
C PHE A 163 15.99 -26.77 5.59
N LYS A 164 16.59 -27.74 4.91
CA LYS A 164 18.05 -27.74 4.70
C LYS A 164 18.40 -26.51 3.87
N ARG A 165 19.33 -25.70 4.38
CA ARG A 165 19.96 -24.60 3.63
C ARG A 165 20.44 -25.18 2.29
N ALA A 166 19.81 -24.79 1.20
CA ALA A 166 20.25 -25.21 -0.12
C ALA A 166 21.72 -24.80 -0.28
N SER A 167 22.59 -25.76 -0.55
CA SER A 167 23.95 -25.47 -1.00
C SER A 167 23.84 -24.55 -2.21
N ARG A 168 24.71 -23.54 -2.30
CA ARG A 168 24.89 -22.69 -3.48
C ARG A 168 25.22 -23.56 -4.69
N ALA A 169 24.21 -24.20 -5.27
CA ALA A 169 24.25 -24.58 -6.67
C ALA A 169 24.34 -23.27 -7.42
N ALA A 170 25.31 -23.15 -8.33
CA ALA A 170 25.36 -22.06 -9.27
C ALA A 170 24.01 -22.02 -9.98
N ILE A 171 23.12 -21.12 -9.56
CA ILE A 171 21.92 -20.80 -10.28
C ILE A 171 22.45 -20.32 -11.62
N ARG A 172 22.22 -21.14 -12.65
CA ARG A 172 22.40 -20.72 -14.03
C ARG A 172 21.69 -19.36 -14.13
N ASN A 173 22.30 -18.36 -14.75
CA ASN A 173 21.73 -17.01 -14.95
C ASN A 173 20.47 -17.09 -15.86
N GLU A 174 19.51 -17.93 -15.51
CA GLU A 174 18.15 -17.87 -15.97
C GLU A 174 17.64 -16.55 -15.40
N PHE A 175 17.39 -15.60 -16.28
CA PHE A 175 16.68 -14.37 -15.97
C PHE A 175 15.44 -14.76 -15.16
N LEU A 176 15.49 -14.56 -13.85
CA LEU A 176 14.30 -14.68 -13.00
C LEU A 176 13.36 -13.60 -13.49
N ASP A 177 12.31 -14.02 -14.18
CA ASP A 177 11.30 -13.14 -14.71
C ASP A 177 10.29 -12.81 -13.62
N PHE A 178 10.30 -11.56 -13.18
CA PHE A 178 9.34 -11.01 -12.21
C PHE A 178 8.24 -10.17 -12.90
N SER A 179 8.16 -10.22 -14.24
CA SER A 179 7.19 -9.46 -15.00
C SER A 179 5.75 -9.91 -14.77
N ASN A 180 5.55 -11.15 -14.31
CA ASN A 180 4.25 -11.83 -14.26
C ASN A 180 3.56 -11.95 -15.63
N CYS A 181 4.33 -11.85 -16.72
CA CYS A 181 3.83 -11.97 -18.09
C CYS A 181 3.17 -13.33 -18.34
N ASN A 182 1.93 -13.31 -18.87
CA ASN A 182 1.14 -14.51 -19.17
C ASN A 182 0.90 -15.42 -17.95
N SER A 183 1.01 -14.87 -16.74
CA SER A 183 0.60 -15.56 -15.52
C SER A 183 -0.92 -15.75 -15.48
N THR A 184 -1.39 -16.75 -14.74
CA THR A 184 -2.83 -17.05 -14.64
C THR A 184 -3.62 -15.89 -14.03
N LEU A 185 -3.13 -15.36 -12.91
CA LEU A 185 -3.76 -14.27 -12.17
C LEU A 185 -2.70 -13.57 -11.30
N VAL A 186 -2.69 -12.25 -11.32
CA VAL A 186 -1.93 -11.37 -10.43
C VAL A 186 -2.90 -10.79 -9.40
N LEU A 187 -2.62 -10.98 -8.12
CA LEU A 187 -3.43 -10.40 -7.06
C LEU A 187 -2.86 -9.05 -6.60
N ALA A 188 -3.72 -8.08 -6.36
CA ALA A 188 -3.36 -6.84 -5.68
C ALA A 188 -3.34 -7.01 -4.14
N PRO A 189 -2.46 -6.33 -3.42
CA PRO A 189 -1.41 -5.44 -3.92
C PRO A 189 -0.23 -6.20 -4.54
N GLY A 190 0.43 -5.61 -5.53
CA GLY A 190 1.58 -6.23 -6.21
C GLY A 190 2.18 -5.37 -7.31
N THR A 191 3.18 -5.90 -8.01
CA THR A 191 3.88 -5.19 -9.10
C THR A 191 3.91 -6.03 -10.37
N ILE A 192 3.72 -5.37 -11.50
CA ILE A 192 3.91 -5.95 -12.84
C ILE A 192 4.91 -5.11 -13.61
N THR A 193 5.63 -5.74 -14.52
CA THR A 193 6.53 -5.05 -15.45
C THR A 193 6.36 -5.63 -16.84
N SER A 194 6.75 -4.90 -17.88
CA SER A 194 6.93 -5.54 -19.19
C SER A 194 8.10 -6.53 -19.14
N PHE A 195 8.01 -7.63 -19.87
CA PHE A 195 9.06 -8.65 -19.89
C PHE A 195 10.42 -8.08 -20.30
N GLY A 196 11.41 -8.21 -19.41
CA GLY A 196 12.75 -7.68 -19.61
C GLY A 196 12.96 -6.21 -19.21
N TYR A 197 11.97 -5.52 -18.65
CA TYR A 197 12.15 -4.19 -18.06
C TYR A 197 13.27 -4.19 -16.99
N PRO A 198 14.14 -3.16 -16.90
CA PRO A 198 14.18 -1.91 -17.68
C PRO A 198 15.15 -1.96 -18.89
N ASN A 199 15.30 -3.11 -19.54
CA ASN A 199 16.21 -3.26 -20.68
C ASN A 199 15.62 -2.59 -21.94
N THR A 200 16.43 -1.78 -22.63
CA THR A 200 16.10 -1.14 -23.92
C THR A 200 16.01 -2.12 -25.09
N LYS A 201 16.46 -3.37 -24.88
CA LYS A 201 16.38 -4.47 -25.85
C LYS A 201 15.62 -5.64 -25.23
N PRO A 202 14.33 -5.47 -24.89
CA PRO A 202 13.55 -6.55 -24.33
C PRO A 202 13.34 -7.66 -25.38
N PRO A 203 13.17 -8.92 -24.96
CA PRO A 203 12.75 -9.99 -25.86
C PRO A 203 11.39 -9.68 -26.49
N ILE A 204 11.21 -10.08 -27.75
CA ILE A 204 9.93 -9.94 -28.45
C ILE A 204 8.93 -10.92 -27.83
N THR A 205 7.90 -10.38 -27.19
CA THR A 205 6.85 -11.17 -26.55
C THR A 205 5.53 -10.40 -26.54
N THR A 206 4.44 -11.14 -26.49
CA THR A 206 3.11 -10.60 -26.21
C THR A 206 2.72 -11.05 -24.82
N CYS A 207 2.58 -10.08 -23.92
CA CYS A 207 2.24 -10.32 -22.53
C CYS A 207 0.79 -9.93 -22.28
N THR A 208 0.11 -10.79 -21.54
CA THR A 208 -1.21 -10.55 -20.95
C THR A 208 -1.11 -10.71 -19.44
N TRP A 209 -1.65 -9.74 -18.70
CA TRP A 209 -1.75 -9.80 -17.25
C TRP A 209 -3.23 -9.75 -16.87
N ASN A 210 -3.71 -10.82 -16.23
CA ASN A 210 -5.03 -10.83 -15.61
C ASN A 210 -4.85 -10.42 -14.15
N ILE A 211 -5.49 -9.34 -13.73
CA ILE A 211 -5.28 -8.73 -12.42
C ILE A 211 -6.59 -8.76 -11.64
N GLY A 212 -6.54 -9.18 -10.39
CA GLY A 212 -7.69 -9.22 -9.51
C GLY A 212 -7.40 -8.68 -8.11
N THR A 213 -8.43 -8.17 -7.45
CA THR A 213 -8.41 -7.77 -6.03
C THR A 213 -9.29 -8.71 -5.22
N LEU A 214 -8.99 -8.82 -3.92
CA LEU A 214 -9.83 -9.57 -2.99
C LEU A 214 -10.96 -8.68 -2.43
N GLY A 215 -12.13 -9.27 -2.23
CA GLY A 215 -13.28 -8.56 -1.66
C GLY A 215 -13.96 -7.60 -2.65
N PRO A 216 -14.55 -6.49 -2.18
CA PRO A 216 -15.32 -5.56 -3.00
C PRO A 216 -14.48 -4.44 -3.66
N TYR A 217 -13.15 -4.47 -3.50
CA TYR A 217 -12.26 -3.40 -3.95
C TYR A 217 -12.04 -3.44 -5.45
N ARG A 218 -11.88 -2.27 -6.07
CA ARG A 218 -11.57 -2.18 -7.50
C ARG A 218 -10.06 -2.19 -7.72
N VAL A 219 -9.65 -2.51 -8.94
CA VAL A 219 -8.22 -2.55 -9.31
C VAL A 219 -7.75 -1.16 -9.75
N GLY A 220 -6.76 -0.61 -9.05
CA GLY A 220 -6.01 0.57 -9.49
C GLY A 220 -4.66 0.14 -10.07
N VAL A 221 -4.31 0.66 -11.24
CA VAL A 221 -3.03 0.41 -11.92
C VAL A 221 -2.22 1.69 -11.96
N TYR A 222 -1.04 1.71 -11.35
CA TYR A 222 -0.18 2.89 -11.21
C TYR A 222 1.13 2.63 -11.96
N PHE A 223 1.25 3.16 -13.17
CA PHE A 223 2.47 3.07 -13.96
C PHE A 223 3.52 4.01 -13.39
N THR A 224 4.57 3.46 -12.78
CA THR A 224 5.67 4.18 -12.15
C THR A 224 6.79 4.52 -13.13
N ASP A 225 6.88 3.78 -14.23
CA ASP A 225 7.71 4.10 -15.39
C ASP A 225 7.03 3.58 -16.66
N PHE A 226 7.11 4.32 -17.76
CA PHE A 226 6.39 4.02 -18.99
C PHE A 226 7.14 4.46 -20.25
N SER A 227 7.67 3.47 -20.96
CA SER A 227 8.43 3.63 -22.19
C SER A 227 8.13 2.44 -23.11
N VAL A 228 7.14 2.57 -24.00
CA VAL A 228 6.77 1.51 -24.96
C VAL A 228 6.50 2.06 -26.35
N TYR A 229 6.76 1.25 -27.39
CA TYR A 229 6.42 1.61 -28.77
C TYR A 229 4.98 1.24 -29.11
N ASN A 230 4.61 -0.01 -28.88
CA ASN A 230 3.21 -0.43 -29.04
C ASN A 230 2.39 -0.01 -27.83
N ALA A 231 1.10 0.19 -28.04
CA ALA A 231 0.22 0.61 -26.96
C ALA A 231 0.05 -0.51 -25.92
N VAL A 232 0.10 -0.11 -24.64
CA VAL A 232 -0.40 -0.92 -23.54
C VAL A 232 -1.90 -0.71 -23.46
N TYR A 233 -2.65 -1.80 -23.63
CA TYR A 233 -4.11 -1.79 -23.53
C TYR A 233 -4.53 -2.27 -22.15
N VAL A 234 -5.43 -1.53 -21.52
CA VAL A 234 -6.07 -1.88 -20.26
C VAL A 234 -7.56 -2.09 -20.53
N TYR A 235 -8.08 -3.28 -20.20
CA TYR A 235 -9.45 -3.69 -20.44
C TYR A 235 -10.22 -3.87 -19.14
N ASP A 236 -11.53 -3.61 -19.17
CA ASP A 236 -12.46 -3.99 -18.12
C ASP A 236 -12.81 -5.49 -18.16
N GLU A 237 -13.67 -5.93 -17.24
CA GLU A 237 -14.15 -7.32 -17.14
C GLU A 237 -14.97 -7.81 -18.34
N TYR A 238 -15.45 -6.90 -19.19
CA TYR A 238 -16.22 -7.21 -20.40
C TYR A 238 -15.37 -7.13 -21.68
N GLY A 239 -14.08 -6.80 -21.55
CA GLY A 239 -13.16 -6.63 -22.68
C GLY A 239 -13.24 -5.26 -23.37
N ASN A 240 -13.87 -4.26 -22.76
CA ASN A 240 -13.84 -2.89 -23.27
C ASN A 240 -12.53 -2.20 -22.88
N ILE A 241 -11.97 -1.41 -23.77
CA ILE A 241 -10.74 -0.66 -23.52
C ILE A 241 -11.04 0.50 -22.56
N ILE A 242 -10.40 0.48 -21.40
CA ILE A 242 -10.37 1.59 -20.43
C ILE A 242 -9.30 2.60 -20.84
N SER A 243 -8.12 2.12 -21.24
CA SER A 243 -6.98 2.95 -21.61
C SER A 243 -6.11 2.27 -22.66
N SER A 244 -5.53 3.07 -23.57
CA SER A 244 -4.62 2.62 -24.63
C SER A 244 -3.54 3.68 -24.82
N VAL A 245 -2.33 3.41 -24.34
CA VAL A 245 -1.29 4.43 -24.19
C VAL A 245 0.03 3.93 -24.78
N THR A 246 0.76 4.79 -25.49
CA THR A 246 2.06 4.50 -26.11
C THR A 246 3.02 5.68 -25.97
N GLY A 247 4.32 5.41 -26.08
CA GLY A 247 5.39 6.39 -26.08
C GLY A 247 6.13 6.42 -24.75
N ASN A 248 6.83 7.53 -24.53
CA ASN A 248 7.51 7.83 -23.27
C ASN A 248 6.64 8.81 -22.48
N ILE A 249 5.98 8.31 -21.44
CA ILE A 249 5.00 9.10 -20.68
C ILE A 249 5.43 9.16 -19.22
N ARG A 250 5.16 10.29 -18.58
CA ARG A 250 5.37 10.44 -17.13
C ARG A 250 4.46 9.46 -16.36
N PRO A 251 4.83 9.10 -15.12
CA PRO A 251 4.02 8.21 -14.29
C PRO A 251 2.56 8.64 -14.22
N TYR A 252 1.65 7.68 -14.34
CA TYR A 252 0.21 7.93 -14.41
C TYR A 252 -0.57 6.72 -13.88
N GLN A 253 -1.86 6.92 -13.63
CA GLN A 253 -2.74 5.88 -13.13
C GLN A 253 -3.89 5.57 -14.09
N VAL A 254 -4.36 4.33 -14.05
CA VAL A 254 -5.57 3.87 -14.71
C VAL A 254 -6.43 3.17 -13.65
N LEU A 255 -7.66 3.63 -13.50
CA LEU A 255 -8.60 3.11 -12.51
C LEU A 255 -9.59 2.16 -13.17
N GLY A 256 -9.58 0.89 -12.74
CA GLY A 256 -10.49 -0.13 -13.21
C GLY A 256 -11.94 0.11 -12.77
N THR A 257 -12.91 -0.29 -13.57
CA THR A 257 -14.33 -0.17 -13.23
C THR A 257 -14.81 -1.26 -12.26
N SER A 258 -14.07 -2.36 -12.14
CA SER A 258 -14.40 -3.50 -11.29
C SER A 258 -13.18 -4.05 -10.54
N ASN A 259 -13.35 -5.20 -9.89
CA ASN A 259 -12.32 -5.91 -9.14
C ASN A 259 -11.42 -6.79 -10.02
N VAL A 260 -11.59 -6.74 -11.35
CA VAL A 260 -10.76 -7.45 -12.33
C VAL A 260 -10.41 -6.52 -13.49
N VAL A 261 -9.15 -6.55 -13.92
CA VAL A 261 -8.64 -5.79 -15.08
C VAL A 261 -7.70 -6.69 -15.88
N THR A 262 -7.75 -6.57 -17.20
CA THR A 262 -6.80 -7.26 -18.09
C THR A 262 -5.88 -6.25 -18.74
N ILE A 263 -4.58 -6.49 -18.76
CA ILE A 263 -3.59 -5.63 -19.44
C ILE A 263 -2.90 -6.44 -20.52
N THR A 264 -2.69 -5.86 -21.71
CA THR A 264 -1.92 -6.50 -22.78
C THR A 264 -0.88 -5.56 -23.38
N HIS A 265 0.29 -6.11 -23.73
CA HIS A 265 1.36 -5.39 -24.41
C HIS A 265 2.11 -6.32 -25.39
N ASP A 266 2.46 -5.81 -26.58
CA ASP A 266 3.32 -6.48 -27.57
C ASP A 266 4.66 -5.73 -27.68
N SER A 267 5.75 -6.32 -27.21
CA SER A 267 7.08 -5.68 -27.21
C SER A 267 7.84 -5.73 -28.54
N ARG A 268 7.22 -6.23 -29.63
CA ARG A 268 7.88 -6.48 -30.93
C ARG A 268 8.73 -5.34 -31.47
N PHE A 269 8.32 -4.10 -31.24
CA PHE A 269 9.02 -2.91 -31.74
C PHE A 269 9.78 -2.16 -30.65
N ASP A 270 9.64 -2.53 -29.38
CA ASP A 270 10.27 -1.81 -28.27
C ASP A 270 11.80 -1.85 -28.40
N ALA A 271 12.36 -3.03 -28.67
CA ALA A 271 13.80 -3.22 -28.88
C ALA A 271 14.35 -2.51 -30.13
N ALA A 272 13.55 -2.40 -31.19
CA ALA A 272 13.96 -1.76 -32.43
C ALA A 272 14.09 -0.24 -32.29
N TYR A 273 13.30 0.36 -31.39
CA TYR A 273 13.24 1.80 -31.16
C TYR A 273 13.81 2.24 -29.79
N ASN A 274 14.46 1.33 -29.07
CA ASN A 274 15.09 1.57 -27.75
C ASN A 274 14.11 2.05 -26.66
N TYR A 275 12.93 1.43 -26.59
CA TYR A 275 11.99 1.63 -25.49
C TYR A 275 12.32 0.68 -24.33
N ASN A 276 12.17 1.16 -23.10
CA ASN A 276 12.68 0.47 -21.90
C ASN A 276 11.65 -0.48 -21.27
N GLY A 277 10.41 -0.45 -21.75
CA GLY A 277 9.27 -1.12 -21.16
C GLY A 277 8.54 -0.27 -20.13
N PHE A 278 7.77 -0.93 -19.26
CA PHE A 278 7.05 -0.27 -18.17
C PHE A 278 7.18 -1.03 -16.85
N SER A 279 6.93 -0.31 -15.76
CA SER A 279 6.72 -0.84 -14.42
C SER A 279 5.44 -0.26 -13.84
N ALA A 280 4.61 -1.09 -13.23
CA ALA A 280 3.37 -0.66 -12.61
C ALA A 280 3.11 -1.35 -11.27
N THR A 281 2.69 -0.55 -10.29
CA THR A 281 2.19 -1.01 -9.00
C THR A 281 0.68 -1.15 -9.09
N ILE A 282 0.14 -2.23 -8.53
CA ILE A 282 -1.29 -2.54 -8.49
C ILE A 282 -1.76 -2.43 -7.06
N LEU A 283 -2.82 -1.65 -6.83
CA LEU A 283 -3.41 -1.46 -5.49
C LEU A 283 -4.94 -1.65 -5.53
N PRO A 284 -5.54 -2.22 -4.46
CA PRO A 284 -6.98 -2.21 -4.27
C PRO A 284 -7.45 -0.81 -3.88
N TYR A 285 -8.42 -0.21 -4.58
CA TYR A 285 -8.98 1.11 -4.19
C TYR A 285 -10.47 1.05 -3.85
#